data_AF-A0A3B9MH45-F1
#
_entry.id   AF-A0A3B9MH45-F1
#
_cell.length_a   1.000
_cell.length_b   1.000
_cell.length_c   1.000
_cell.angle_alpha   90.00
_cell.angle_beta   90.00
_cell.angle_gamma   90.00
#
_symmetry.space_group_name_H-M   'P 1'
#
loop_
_entity.id
_entity.type
_entity.pdbx_description
1 polymer ?
#
loop_
_entity_poly.entity_id
_entity_poly.type
_entity_poly.pdbx_seq_one_letter_code
_entity_poly.pdbx_strand_id
1 'polypeptide(L)' 'IIEATESLTAVIGTVRPNDSTTGRRLYNSAAIIRDKKLIGFADKTLLPEYDVFDDPRYFEPAQQR' A
#
# COMPACT_ATOMS: atom_id res chain seq x y z
N ILE A 1 12.84 -5.06 8.83
CA ILE A 1 11.52 -5.42 9.41
C ILE A 1 11.14 -6.86 9.11
N ILE A 2 11.25 -7.32 7.84
CA ILE A 2 10.95 -8.71 7.46
C ILE A 2 11.66 -9.74 8.34
N GLU A 3 12.97 -9.65 8.52
CA GLU A 3 13.73 -10.60 9.36
C GLU A 3 13.26 -10.68 10.82
N ALA A 4 12.55 -9.66 11.30
CA ALA A 4 12.03 -9.58 12.67
C ALA A 4 10.61 -10.19 12.83
N THR A 5 10.02 -10.77 11.77
CA THR A 5 8.64 -11.29 11.81
C THR A 5 8.55 -12.80 12.00
N GLU A 6 9.50 -13.41 12.71
CA GLU A 6 9.44 -14.84 13.05
C GLU A 6 8.22 -15.15 13.92
N SER A 7 7.32 -16.04 13.46
CA SER A 7 6.07 -16.39 14.15
C SER A 7 5.14 -15.18 14.41
N LEU A 8 5.31 -14.09 13.65
CA LEU A 8 4.55 -12.85 13.79
C LEU A 8 4.08 -12.36 12.42
N THR A 9 2.88 -11.79 12.37
CA THR A 9 2.41 -11.03 11.20
C THR A 9 2.56 -9.54 11.48
N ALA A 10 3.24 -8.83 10.58
CA ALA A 10 3.33 -7.38 10.59
C ALA A 10 2.57 -6.79 9.38
N VAL A 11 1.77 -5.75 9.65
CA VAL A 11 1.09 -4.94 8.62
C VAL A 11 1.67 -3.54 8.68
N ILE A 12 2.27 -3.08 7.58
CA ILE A 12 3.10 -1.86 7.57
C ILE A 12 2.64 -0.96 6.43
N GLY A 13 2.31 0.29 6.75
CA GLY A 13 2.02 1.31 5.75
C GLY A 13 3.26 1.64 4.92
N THR A 14 3.13 1.67 3.61
CA THR A 14 4.20 1.98 2.66
C THR A 14 3.63 2.63 1.40
N VAL A 15 4.50 3.33 0.67
CA VAL A 15 4.20 3.78 -0.70
C VAL A 15 4.81 2.77 -1.67
N ARG A 16 4.08 2.43 -2.74
CA ARG A 16 4.53 1.48 -3.76
C ARG A 16 4.36 2.08 -5.15
N PRO A 17 5.26 1.83 -6.11
CA PRO A 17 5.06 2.28 -7.48
C PRO A 17 3.84 1.60 -8.13
N ASN A 18 3.16 2.34 -8.99
CA ASN A 18 2.19 1.84 -9.96
C ASN A 18 2.85 1.80 -11.33
N ASP A 19 2.99 0.58 -11.87
CA ASP A 19 3.63 0.32 -13.16
C ASP A 19 2.71 0.55 -14.36
N SER A 20 1.46 0.95 -14.11
CA SER A 20 0.54 1.37 -15.17
C SER A 20 1.14 2.52 -16.00
N THR A 21 0.97 2.44 -17.31
CA THR A 21 1.37 3.49 -18.26
C THR A 21 0.45 4.71 -18.21
N THR A 22 -0.73 4.57 -17.60
CA THR A 22 -1.72 5.62 -17.41
C THR A 22 -2.09 5.76 -15.93
N GLY A 23 -2.59 6.94 -15.55
CA GLY A 23 -2.98 7.21 -14.18
C GLY A 23 -1.81 7.64 -13.28
N ARG A 24 -2.00 7.53 -11.97
CA ARG A 24 -1.05 7.98 -10.95
C ARG A 24 -0.02 6.91 -10.68
N ARG A 25 1.22 7.33 -10.45
CA ARG A 25 2.39 6.43 -10.42
C ARG A 25 2.65 5.78 -9.06
N LEU A 26 1.78 5.99 -8.08
CA LEU A 26 1.95 5.48 -6.72
C LEU A 26 0.66 4.84 -6.20
N TYR A 27 0.83 3.86 -5.31
CA TYR A 27 -0.21 3.35 -4.42
C TYR A 27 0.15 3.70 -2.97
N ASN A 28 -0.87 4.04 -2.19
CA ASN A 28 -0.79 4.00 -0.73
C ASN A 28 -1.16 2.56 -0.32
N SER A 29 -0.23 1.83 0.27
CA SER A 29 -0.35 0.39 0.46
C SER A 29 -0.05 -0.03 1.89
N ALA A 30 -0.63 -1.15 2.31
CA ALA A 30 -0.18 -1.89 3.48
C ALA A 30 0.57 -3.15 3.02
N ALA A 31 1.84 -3.29 3.40
CA ALA A 31 2.62 -4.50 3.19
C ALA A 31 2.25 -5.53 4.27
N ILE A 32 1.94 -6.75 3.85
CA ILE A 32 1.63 -7.88 4.73
C ILE A 32 2.85 -8.78 4.77
N ILE A 33 3.46 -8.91 5.95
CA ILE A 33 4.70 -9.65 6.14
C ILE A 33 4.47 -10.68 7.24
N ARG A 34 4.86 -11.93 7.00
CA ARG A 34 4.74 -13.02 7.97
C ARG A 34 5.88 -14.02 7.81
N ASP A 35 6.41 -14.51 8.92
CA ASP A 35 7.42 -15.57 8.95
C ASP A 35 8.62 -15.26 8.04
N LYS A 36 9.16 -14.04 8.17
CA LYS A 36 10.27 -13.51 7.37
C LYS A 36 10.01 -13.46 5.86
N LYS A 37 8.75 -13.40 5.44
CA LYS A 37 8.35 -13.29 4.03
C LYS A 37 7.36 -12.15 3.81
N LEU A 38 7.56 -11.42 2.72
CA LEU A 38 6.53 -10.53 2.18
C LEU A 38 5.46 -11.39 1.53
N ILE A 39 4.25 -11.35 2.07
CA ILE A 39 3.09 -12.11 1.58
C ILE A 39 2.41 -11.36 0.43
N GLY A 40 2.34 -10.03 0.53
CA GLY A 40 1.74 -9.19 -0.51
C GLY A 40 1.45 -7.79 0.00
N PHE A 41 0.59 -7.10 -0.76
CA PHE A 41 0.16 -5.74 -0.46
C PHE A 41 -1.36 -5.62 -0.56
N ALA A 42 -1.93 -4.74 0.25
CA ALA A 42 -3.27 -4.22 0.06
C ALA A 42 -3.18 -2.73 -0.26
N ASP A 43 -3.68 -2.32 -1.43
CA ASP A 43 -3.68 -0.92 -1.82
C ASP A 43 -4.95 -0.22 -1.29
N LYS A 44 -4.84 1.08 -0.99
CA LYS A 44 -5.96 1.87 -0.45
C LYS A 44 -7.02 2.09 -1.53
N THR A 45 -8.25 1.68 -1.25
CA THR A 45 -9.37 1.83 -2.21
C THR A 45 -9.99 3.23 -2.18
N LEU A 46 -10.23 3.78 -0.98
CA LEU A 46 -10.83 5.10 -0.82
C LEU A 46 -9.75 6.14 -0.59
N LEU A 47 -9.67 7.10 -1.51
CA LEU A 47 -8.70 8.18 -1.49
C LEU A 47 -9.42 9.48 -1.10
N PRO A 48 -9.35 9.91 0.17
CA PRO A 48 -10.03 11.11 0.63
C PRO A 48 -9.43 12.39 0.03
N GLU A 49 -10.29 13.36 -0.29
CA GLU A 49 -9.96 14.71 -0.78
C GLU A 49 -10.39 15.82 0.21
N TYR A 50 -10.68 15.46 1.46
CA TYR A 50 -11.21 16.39 2.45
C TYR A 50 -10.19 16.76 3.52
N ASP A 51 -10.42 17.92 4.16
CA ASP A 51 -9.60 18.47 5.22
C ASP A 51 -8.12 18.62 4.78
N VAL A 52 -7.21 17.89 5.41
CA VAL A 52 -5.77 17.91 5.10
C VAL A 52 -5.36 16.85 4.07
N PHE A 53 -6.29 16.02 3.59
CA PHE A 53 -6.00 14.94 2.64
C PHE A 53 -6.26 15.37 1.20
N ASP A 54 -5.25 15.11 0.36
CA ASP A 54 -5.31 15.24 -1.09
C ASP A 54 -4.72 13.96 -1.71
N ASP A 55 -5.25 12.80 -1.31
CA ASP A 55 -4.70 11.50 -1.71
C ASP A 55 -4.76 11.27 -3.24
N PRO A 56 -5.85 11.63 -3.94
CA PRO A 56 -5.93 11.53 -5.40
C PRO A 56 -4.96 12.43 -6.16
N ARG A 57 -4.24 13.34 -5.51
CA ARG A 57 -3.11 14.02 -6.17
C ARG A 57 -1.93 13.08 -6.43
N TYR A 58 -1.73 12.08 -5.58
CA TYR A 58 -0.52 11.24 -5.60
C TYR A 58 -0.80 9.78 -5.92
N PHE A 59 -1.92 9.23 -5.43
CA PHE A 59 -2.16 7.79 -5.39
C PHE A 59 -3.27 7.35 -6.32
N GLU A 60 -3.09 6.19 -6.97
CA GLU A 60 -4.16 5.49 -7.68
C GLU A 60 -4.95 4.62 -6.69
N PRO A 61 -6.28 4.47 -6.82
CA PRO A 61 -7.03 3.56 -5.97
C PRO A 61 -6.73 2.10 -6.33
N ALA A 62 -6.95 1.21 -5.37
CA ALA A 62 -6.85 -0.22 -5.59
C ALA A 62 -7.75 -0.69 -6.75
N GLN A 63 -7.25 -1.60 -7.59
CA GLN A 63 -8.03 -2.19 -8.68
C GLN A 63 -9.10 -3.17 -8.18
N GLN A 64 -8.87 -3.80 -7.02
CA GLN A 64 -9.75 -4.80 -6.41
C GLN A 64 -9.72 -4.65 -4.88
N ARG A 65 -10.79 -5.09 -4.22
CA ARG A 65 -10.94 -5.05 -2.75
C ARG A 65 -10.78 -6.43 -2.14
#